data_AF-A0A0D6AF53-F1
#
_entry.id   AF-A0A0D6AF53-F1
#
_cell.length_a   1.000
_cell.length_b   1.000
_cell.length_c   1.000
_cell.angle_alpha   90.00
_cell.angle_beta   90.00
_cell.angle_gamma   90.00
#
_symmetry.space_group_name_H-M   'P 1'
#
loop_
_entity.id
_entity.type
_entity.pdbx_description
1 polymer ?
#
loop_
_entity_poly.entity_id
_entity_poly.type
_entity_poly.pdbx_seq_one_letter_code
_entity_poly.pdbx_strand_id
1 'polypeptide(L)' 'MSDEALKKYFLAHKNNPSALHAYLDRKNQQQRKVITKVGDPDFDLKIEKAIQAKLQKQKNQGEK' A
#
# COMPACT_ATOMS: atom_id res chain seq x y z
N MET A 1 -16.89 0.85 -1.67
CA MET A 1 -15.99 -0.27 -2.07
C MET A 1 -14.71 -0.20 -1.26
N SER A 2 -14.31 -1.31 -0.63
CA SER A 2 -12.99 -1.44 0.00
C SER A 2 -11.89 -1.46 -1.04
N ASP A 3 -10.66 -1.12 -0.66
CA ASP A 3 -9.50 -1.08 -1.57
C ASP A 3 -9.27 -2.43 -2.26
N GLU A 4 -9.51 -3.52 -1.54
CA GLU A 4 -9.44 -4.89 -2.07
C GLU A 4 -10.54 -5.17 -3.10
N ALA A 5 -11.76 -4.70 -2.86
CA ALA A 5 -12.87 -4.85 -3.80
C ALA A 5 -12.62 -4.05 -5.08
N LEU A 6 -12.08 -2.83 -4.96
CA LEU A 6 -11.71 -1.99 -6.10
C LEU A 6 -10.54 -2.60 -6.90
N LYS A 7 -9.54 -3.16 -6.21
CA LYS A 7 -8.45 -3.90 -6.85
C LYS A 7 -8.96 -5.12 -7.62
N LYS A 8 -9.82 -5.94 -7.00
CA LYS A 8 -10.43 -7.12 -7.65
C LYS A 8 -11.26 -6.70 -8.87
N TYR A 9 -12.03 -5.62 -8.74
CA TYR A 9 -12.84 -5.08 -9.85
C TYR A 9 -11.97 -4.61 -11.03
N PHE A 10 -10.90 -3.85 -10.75
CA PHE A 10 -9.93 -3.45 -11.77
C PHE A 10 -9.27 -4.67 -12.45
N LEU A 11 -8.86 -5.67 -11.68
CA LEU A 11 -8.25 -6.89 -12.22
C LEU A 11 -9.21 -7.70 -13.10
N ALA A 12 -10.51 -7.66 -12.81
CA ALA A 12 -11.54 -8.29 -13.64
C ALA A 12 -11.89 -7.45 -14.89
N HIS A 13 -11.77 -6.12 -14.82
CA HIS A 13 -12.13 -5.17 -15.88
C HIS A 13 -10.91 -4.39 -16.36
N LYS A 14 -9.84 -5.10 -16.75
CA LYS A 14 -8.56 -4.48 -17.13
C LYS A 14 -8.65 -3.51 -18.30
N ASN A 15 -9.63 -3.68 -19.18
CA ASN A 15 -9.90 -2.80 -20.31
C ASN A 15 -10.78 -1.59 -19.96
N ASN A 16 -11.19 -1.44 -18.69
CA ASN A 16 -11.98 -0.31 -18.24
C ASN A 16 -11.04 0.78 -17.66
N PRO A 17 -10.77 1.87 -18.41
CA PRO A 17 -9.87 2.93 -17.96
C PRO A 17 -10.39 3.64 -16.71
N SER A 18 -11.70 3.73 -16.52
CA SER A 18 -12.31 4.32 -15.31
C SER A 18 -12.04 3.46 -14.07
N ALA A 19 -12.01 2.13 -14.20
CA ALA A 19 -11.67 1.22 -13.10
C ALA A 19 -10.19 1.37 -12.69
N LEU A 20 -9.30 1.52 -13.68
CA LEU A 20 -7.89 1.81 -13.45
C LEU A 20 -7.71 3.16 -12.75
N HIS A 21 -8.38 4.20 -13.25
CA HIS A 21 -8.29 5.55 -12.68
C HIS A 21 -8.77 5.59 -11.23
N ALA A 22 -9.92 4.97 -10.94
CA ALA A 22 -10.44 4.89 -9.58
C ALA A 22 -9.48 4.16 -8.62
N TYR A 23 -8.85 3.07 -9.08
CA TYR A 23 -7.87 2.34 -8.28
C TYR A 23 -6.61 3.17 -8.02
N LEU A 24 -6.08 3.86 -9.03
CA LEU A 24 -4.90 4.71 -8.90
C LEU A 24 -5.15 5.94 -8.04
N ASP A 25 -6.30 6.59 -8.19
CA ASP A 25 -6.70 7.75 -7.39
C ASP A 25 -6.74 7.38 -5.91
N ARG A 26 -7.40 6.27 -5.58
CA ARG A 26 -7.48 5.76 -4.21
C ARG A 26 -6.11 5.38 -3.63
N LYS A 27 -5.22 4.82 -4.46
CA LYS A 27 -3.83 4.51 -4.08
C LYS A 27 -2.98 5.78 -3.87
N ASN A 28 -3.29 6.87 -4.56
CA ASN A 28 -2.63 8.17 -4.37
C ASN A 28 -3.17 8.92 -3.14
N GLN A 29 -4.46 8.79 -2.82
CA GLN A 29 -5.06 9.33 -1.60
C GLN A 29 -4.55 8.62 -0.33
N GLN A 30 -4.08 7.38 -0.45
CA GLN A 30 -3.36 6.72 0.62
C GLN A 30 -2.07 7.49 0.92
N GLN A 31 -2.09 8.33 1.96
CA GLN A 31 -0.92 9.05 2.44
C GLN A 31 0.22 8.04 2.68
N ARG A 32 1.22 8.10 1.82
CA ARG A 32 2.44 7.30 1.99
C ARG A 32 3.20 7.91 3.15
N LYS A 33 3.17 7.24 4.29
CA LYS A 33 3.95 7.65 5.45
C LYS A 33 5.43 7.56 5.08
N VAL A 34 6.12 8.70 5.03
CA VAL A 34 7.56 8.75 4.82
C VAL A 34 8.21 8.07 6.02
N ILE A 35 8.95 6.98 5.76
CA ILE A 35 9.56 6.15 6.80
C ILE A 35 10.95 6.64 7.22
N THR A 36 11.71 7.26 6.32
CA THR A 36 13.02 7.88 6.56
C THR A 36 13.39 8.83 5.42
N LYS A 37 14.40 9.68 5.59
CA LYS A 37 14.94 10.60 4.57
C LYS A 37 16.44 10.34 4.36
N VAL A 38 16.99 10.74 3.21
CA VAL A 38 18.44 10.64 2.97
C VAL A 38 19.18 11.54 3.97
N GLY A 39 20.18 10.98 4.67
CA GLY A 39 20.93 11.67 5.72
C GLY A 39 20.42 11.45 7.15
N ASP A 40 19.37 10.65 7.35
CA ASP A 40 18.94 10.24 8.68
C ASP A 40 20.01 9.32 9.33
N PRO A 41 20.51 9.61 10.54
CA PRO A 41 21.54 8.78 11.19
C PRO A 41 21.10 7.33 11.40
N ASP A 42 19.80 7.13 11.64
CA ASP A 42 19.17 5.82 11.85
C ASP A 42 18.51 5.28 10.57
N PHE A 43 19.00 5.65 9.39
CA PHE A 43 18.37 5.31 8.11
C PHE A 43 18.07 3.81 8.00
N ASP A 44 19.09 2.97 8.17
CA ASP A 44 18.96 1.51 8.05
C ASP A 44 18.00 0.92 9.08
N LEU A 45 18.10 1.37 10.34
CA LEU A 45 17.23 0.91 11.42
C LEU A 45 15.75 1.26 11.18
N LYS A 46 15.47 2.44 10.61
CA LYS A 46 14.11 2.86 10.25
C LYS A 46 13.56 2.03 9.09
N ILE A 47 14.40 1.66 8.12
CA ILE A 47 14.03 0.78 7.02
C ILE A 47 13.67 -0.61 7.57
N GLU A 48 14.52 -1.22 8.40
CA GLU A 48 14.27 -2.54 8.98
C GLU A 48 12.97 -2.58 9.79
N LYS A 49 12.75 -1.59 10.67
CA LYS A 49 11.51 -1.48 11.46
C LYS A 49 10.28 -1.32 10.57
N ALA A 50 10.37 -0.55 9.49
CA ALA A 50 9.27 -0.38 8.54
C ALA A 50 8.94 -1.69 7.81
N ILE A 51 9.95 -2.46 7.41
CA ILE A 51 9.78 -3.77 6.78
C ILE A 51 9.11 -4.74 7.76
N GLN A 52 9.59 -4.84 9.00
CA GLN A 52 9.00 -5.70 10.04
C GLN A 52 7.54 -5.33 10.33
N ALA A 53 7.24 -4.04 10.48
CA ALA A 53 5.87 -3.57 10.71
C ALA A 53 4.94 -3.92 9.53
N LYS A 54 5.44 -3.88 8.28
CA LYS A 54 4.67 -4.27 7.10
C LYS A 54 4.41 -5.78 7.05
N LEU A 55 5.41 -6.60 7.37
CA LEU A 55 5.29 -8.05 7.45
C LEU A 55 4.29 -8.48 8.53
N GLN A 56 4.33 -7.86 9.71
CA GLN A 56 3.37 -8.13 10.79
C GLN A 56 1.95 -7.72 10.39
N LYS A 57 1.75 -6.55 9.79
CA LYS A 57 0.43 -6.13 9.30
C LYS A 57 -0.15 -7.10 8.26
N GLN A 58 0.69 -7.68 7.40
CA GLN A 58 0.24 -8.69 6.43
C GLN A 58 -0.15 -10.01 7.10
N LYS A 59 0.60 -10.47 8.12
CA LYS A 59 0.23 -11.66 8.90
C LYS A 59 -1.13 -11.48 9.58
N ASN A 60 -1.33 -10.36 10.27
CA ASN A 60 -2.59 -10.07 10.97
C ASN A 60 -3.79 -9.80 10.03
N GLN A 61 -3.55 -9.55 8.74
CA GLN A 61 -4.61 -9.42 7.72
C GLN A 61 -5.02 -10.77 7.10
N GLY A 62 -4.21 -11.82 7.24
CA GLY A 62 -4.52 -13.18 6.78
C GLY A 62 -5.27 -14.04 7.80
N GLU A 63 -5.44 -13.56 9.04
CA GLU A 63 -6.13 -14.26 10.14
C GLU A 63 -7.57 -13.74 10.39
N LYS A 64 -8.17 -13.05 9.41
CA LYS A 64 -9.57 -12.61 9.46
C LYS A 64 -10.39 -13.18 8.32
#